data_AF-W9SA78-F1
#
_entry.id   AF-W9SA78-F1
#
_cell.length_a   1.000
_cell.length_b   1.000
_cell.length_c   1.000
_cell.angle_alpha   90.00
_cell.angle_beta   90.00
_cell.angle_gamma   90.00
#
_symmetry.space_group_name_H-M   'P 1'
#
loop_
_entity.id
_entity.type
_entity.pdbx_description
1 polymer ?
#
loop_
_entity_poly.entity_id
_entity_poly.type
_entity_poly.pdbx_seq_one_letter_code
_entity_poly.pdbx_strand_id
1 'polypeptide(L)'
;MNVCVAGEIALPGGKAEEGDKDDGDTATREAKEEIGLDPSLVNVVTVLEPFLSKHFLRVVPVIGILTDKEAFKPAPNPAEVDAVFDAPLEMFIKDENRRAEEREWMGNKYIIHFFDYETENKKFLIWGLTAGILIRAASVVYQRQPPFLEQNPVFKVPGTVNKDTMLP
;
A
#
# COMPACT_ATOMS: atom_id res chain seq x y z
N MET A 1 5.26 3.63 -5.93
CA MET A 1 6.10 4.61 -5.20
C MET A 1 5.87 4.42 -3.72
N ASN A 2 6.87 4.59 -2.88
CA ASN A 2 6.74 4.45 -1.43
C ASN A 2 7.07 5.77 -0.74
N VAL A 3 6.40 6.02 0.38
CA VAL A 3 6.61 7.15 1.28
C VAL A 3 7.01 6.65 2.66
N CYS A 4 7.80 7.43 3.38
CA CYS A 4 8.09 7.22 4.79
C CYS A 4 7.27 8.23 5.60
N VAL A 5 6.43 7.73 6.50
CA VAL A 5 5.57 8.52 7.38
C VAL A 5 5.83 8.07 8.81
N ALA A 6 6.38 8.96 9.64
CA ALA A 6 6.72 8.69 11.04
C ALA A 6 7.59 7.42 11.23
N GLY A 7 8.48 7.14 10.28
CA GLY A 7 9.37 5.98 10.28
C GLY A 7 8.76 4.66 9.76
N GLU A 8 7.49 4.65 9.35
CA GLU A 8 6.88 3.50 8.67
C GLU A 8 6.79 3.72 7.15
N ILE A 9 6.97 2.64 6.37
CA ILE A 9 6.84 2.71 4.92
C ILE A 9 5.41 2.44 4.49
N ALA A 10 4.85 3.37 3.72
CA ALA A 10 3.51 3.31 3.17
C ALA A 10 3.52 3.62 1.66
N LEU A 11 2.36 3.46 1.03
CA LEU A 11 2.05 4.01 -0.29
C LEU A 11 1.40 5.38 -0.09
N PRO A 12 1.55 6.33 -1.04
CA PRO A 12 0.81 7.57 -0.97
C PRO A 12 -0.69 7.32 -0.89
N GLY A 13 -1.39 8.07 -0.04
CA GLY A 13 -2.83 7.90 0.14
C GLY A 13 -3.32 8.33 1.51
N GLY A 14 -4.63 8.52 1.61
CA GLY A 14 -5.27 8.98 2.82
C GLY A 14 -6.76 8.68 2.84
N LYS A 15 -7.52 9.51 3.54
CA LYS A 15 -8.94 9.26 3.77
C LYS A 15 -9.76 9.88 2.64
N ALA A 16 -10.77 9.15 2.17
CA ALA A 16 -11.74 9.71 1.23
C ALA A 16 -12.45 10.94 1.84
N GLU A 17 -12.57 12.00 1.02
CA GLU A 17 -13.27 13.23 1.34
C GLU A 17 -14.60 13.33 0.58
N GLU A 18 -15.50 14.21 1.04
CA GLU A 18 -16.83 14.39 0.42
C GLU A 18 -16.76 14.83 -1.05
N GLY A 19 -15.65 15.46 -1.46
CA GLY A 19 -15.40 15.90 -2.82
C GLY A 19 -14.85 14.82 -3.76
N ASP A 20 -14.38 13.69 -3.22
CA ASP A 20 -13.76 12.63 -4.02
C ASP A 20 -14.84 11.85 -4.77
N LYS A 21 -14.70 11.74 -6.10
CA LYS A 21 -15.69 11.05 -6.94
C LYS A 21 -15.65 9.54 -6.79
N ASP A 22 -14.46 8.99 -6.60
CA ASP A 22 -14.18 7.56 -6.46
C ASP A 22 -12.84 7.33 -5.74
N ASP A 23 -12.50 6.05 -5.50
CA ASP A 23 -11.24 5.67 -4.82
C ASP A 23 -9.99 6.18 -5.58
N GLY A 24 -10.07 6.34 -6.91
CA GLY A 24 -8.98 6.86 -7.74
C GLY A 24 -8.77 8.36 -7.58
N ASP A 25 -9.85 9.12 -7.47
CA ASP A 25 -9.84 10.55 -7.16
C ASP A 25 -9.22 10.79 -5.77
N THR A 26 -9.63 10.01 -4.75
CA THR A 26 -8.99 10.03 -3.42
C THR A 26 -7.49 9.76 -3.53
N ALA A 27 -7.08 8.65 -4.18
CA ALA A 27 -5.67 8.27 -4.26
C ALA A 27 -4.81 9.32 -4.98
N THR A 28 -5.32 9.92 -6.05
CA THR A 28 -4.57 10.93 -6.83
C THR A 28 -4.53 12.29 -6.14
N ARG A 29 -5.58 12.69 -5.42
CA ARG A 29 -5.58 13.88 -4.56
C ARG A 29 -4.53 13.74 -3.45
N GLU A 30 -4.56 12.65 -2.71
CA GLU A 30 -3.62 12.39 -1.60
C GLU A 30 -2.17 12.30 -2.11
N ALA A 31 -1.92 11.60 -3.23
CA ALA A 31 -0.59 11.58 -3.82
C ALA A 31 -0.11 12.97 -4.27
N LYS A 32 -1.01 13.86 -4.69
CA LYS A 32 -0.66 15.25 -4.98
C LYS A 32 -0.28 16.02 -3.71
N GLU A 33 -1.02 15.83 -2.63
CA GLU A 33 -0.78 16.49 -1.34
C GLU A 33 0.53 16.02 -0.70
N GLU A 34 0.77 14.70 -0.69
CA GLU A 34 1.91 14.10 0.00
C GLU A 34 3.22 14.19 -0.78
N ILE A 35 3.19 14.00 -2.11
CA ILE A 35 4.41 13.89 -2.95
C ILE A 35 4.42 14.79 -4.19
N GLY A 36 3.43 15.68 -4.34
CA GLY A 36 3.36 16.61 -5.47
C GLY A 36 3.04 15.95 -6.82
N LEU A 37 2.47 14.75 -6.82
CA LEU A 37 2.13 14.04 -8.06
C LEU A 37 0.92 14.69 -8.74
N ASP A 38 1.16 15.38 -9.86
CA ASP A 38 0.09 15.92 -10.69
C ASP A 38 -0.80 14.78 -11.22
N PRO A 39 -2.12 14.77 -10.93
CA PRO A 39 -3.03 13.73 -11.39
C PRO A 39 -3.03 13.54 -12.92
N SER A 40 -2.70 14.59 -13.70
CA SER A 40 -2.59 14.49 -15.16
C SER A 40 -1.40 13.64 -15.65
N LEU A 41 -0.41 13.40 -14.79
CA LEU A 41 0.73 12.52 -15.07
C LEU A 41 0.43 11.05 -14.74
N VAL A 42 -0.76 10.73 -14.23
CA VAL A 42 -1.12 9.39 -13.78
C VAL A 42 -2.31 8.88 -14.57
N ASN A 43 -2.13 7.74 -15.22
CA ASN A 43 -3.24 6.95 -15.74
C ASN A 43 -3.63 5.88 -14.72
N VAL A 44 -4.78 6.05 -14.06
CA VAL A 44 -5.34 5.01 -13.18
C VAL A 44 -5.80 3.83 -14.03
N VAL A 45 -5.19 2.66 -13.82
CA VAL A 45 -5.44 1.47 -14.64
C VAL A 45 -6.39 0.48 -13.99
N THR A 46 -6.38 0.38 -12.66
CA THR A 46 -7.30 -0.50 -11.93
C THR A 46 -7.34 -0.15 -10.44
N VAL A 47 -8.40 -0.63 -9.78
CA VAL A 47 -8.60 -0.59 -8.34
C VAL A 47 -8.59 -2.04 -7.85
N LEU A 48 -7.75 -2.35 -6.86
CA LEU A 48 -7.66 -3.69 -6.29
C LEU A 48 -8.77 -3.91 -5.24
N GLU A 49 -8.98 -5.18 -4.88
CA GLU A 49 -9.86 -5.50 -3.77
C GLU A 49 -9.40 -4.84 -2.45
N PRO A 50 -10.35 -4.49 -1.56
CA PRO A 50 -10.00 -3.82 -0.32
C PRO A 50 -9.22 -4.74 0.62
N PHE A 51 -8.23 -4.15 1.27
CA PHE A 51 -7.52 -4.72 2.41
C PHE A 51 -8.12 -4.16 3.71
N LEU A 52 -7.98 -4.91 4.80
CA LEU A 52 -8.31 -4.40 6.13
C LEU A 52 -7.04 -4.19 6.92
N SER A 53 -6.91 -3.02 7.55
CA SER A 53 -5.79 -2.73 8.44
C SER A 53 -5.97 -3.38 9.81
N LYS A 54 -4.89 -3.41 10.60
CA LYS A 54 -4.91 -3.83 12.02
C LYS A 54 -5.90 -3.03 12.89
N HIS A 55 -6.31 -1.84 12.43
CA HIS A 55 -7.25 -0.95 13.09
C HIS A 55 -8.65 -0.99 12.45
N PHE A 56 -8.97 -2.03 11.69
CA PHE A 56 -10.26 -2.20 11.01
C PHE A 56 -10.59 -1.11 9.98
N LEU A 57 -9.58 -0.41 9.47
CA LEU A 57 -9.77 0.53 8.37
C LEU A 57 -9.77 -0.23 7.05
N ARG A 58 -10.79 0.03 6.22
CA ARG A 58 -10.85 -0.45 4.84
C ARG A 58 -9.89 0.40 4.00
N VAL A 59 -8.90 -0.24 3.39
CA VAL A 59 -7.91 0.39 2.51
C VAL A 59 -8.10 -0.16 1.11
N VAL A 60 -8.27 0.73 0.13
CA VAL A 60 -8.50 0.36 -1.27
C VAL A 60 -7.27 0.74 -2.09
N PRO A 61 -6.45 -0.22 -2.56
CA PRO A 61 -5.29 0.12 -3.37
C PRO A 61 -5.70 0.50 -4.80
N VAL A 62 -5.16 1.62 -5.26
CA VAL A 62 -5.32 2.09 -6.64
C VAL A 62 -3.99 1.94 -7.38
N ILE A 63 -4.03 1.32 -8.56
CA ILE A 63 -2.85 1.19 -9.42
C ILE A 63 -2.90 2.29 -10.48
N GLY A 64 -1.93 3.20 -10.40
CA GLY A 64 -1.68 4.22 -11.41
C GLY A 64 -0.36 3.97 -12.14
N ILE A 65 -0.33 4.28 -13.43
CA ILE A 65 0.88 4.28 -14.26
C ILE A 65 1.24 5.72 -14.58
N LEU A 66 2.49 6.11 -14.29
CA LEU A 66 3.01 7.39 -14.73
C LEU A 66 3.08 7.42 -16.26
N THR A 67 2.45 8.42 -16.88
CA THR A 67 2.49 8.61 -18.33
C THR A 67 3.84 9.14 -18.80
N ASP A 68 4.52 9.90 -17.94
CA ASP A 68 5.87 10.40 -18.14
C ASP A 68 6.62 10.40 -16.80
N LYS A 69 7.59 9.47 -16.67
CA LYS A 69 8.41 9.35 -15.45
C LYS A 69 9.36 10.54 -15.27
N GLU A 70 9.89 11.10 -16.36
CA GLU A 70 10.88 12.19 -16.32
C GLU A 70 10.21 13.54 -16.00
N ALA A 71 8.95 13.71 -16.38
CA ALA A 71 8.15 14.87 -16.00
C ALA A 71 7.83 14.90 -14.50
N PHE A 72 7.71 13.74 -13.85
CA PHE A 72 7.39 13.67 -12.43
C PHE A 72 8.62 13.95 -11.55
N LYS A 73 8.55 15.05 -10.81
CA LYS A 73 9.56 15.45 -9.82
C LYS A 73 8.93 15.39 -8.43
N PRO A 74 9.23 14.38 -7.60
CA PRO A 74 8.66 14.26 -6.28
C PRO A 74 8.93 15.53 -5.44
N ALA A 75 7.87 16.04 -4.82
CA ALA A 75 7.92 17.17 -3.91
C ALA A 75 7.24 16.76 -2.59
N PRO A 76 7.95 16.07 -1.68
CA PRO A 76 7.36 15.60 -0.44
C PRO A 76 6.87 16.75 0.44
N ASN A 77 5.67 16.63 0.98
CA ASN A 77 5.16 17.52 2.02
C ASN A 77 5.82 17.18 3.37
N PRO A 78 6.69 18.04 3.92
CA PRO A 78 7.43 17.74 5.14
C PRO A 78 6.55 17.67 6.40
N ALA A 79 5.27 18.08 6.31
CA ALA A 79 4.32 17.92 7.42
C ALA A 79 3.89 16.45 7.61
N GLU A 80 4.01 15.62 6.57
CA GLU A 80 3.46 14.26 6.53
C GLU A 80 4.50 13.22 6.09
N VAL A 81 5.39 13.58 5.16
CA VAL A 81 6.30 12.66 4.48
C VAL A 81 7.77 12.99 4.80
N ASP A 82 8.44 12.05 5.46
CA ASP A 82 9.86 12.14 5.81
C ASP A 82 10.77 11.87 4.59
N ALA A 83 10.33 10.98 3.70
CA ALA A 83 11.09 10.58 2.52
C ALA A 83 10.19 9.93 1.45
N VAL A 84 10.62 10.03 0.20
CA VAL A 84 10.02 9.34 -0.96
C VAL A 84 11.08 8.50 -1.63
N PHE A 85 10.72 7.30 -2.05
CA PHE A 85 11.60 6.44 -2.85
C PHE A 85 10.79 5.50 -3.74
N ASP A 86 11.41 5.05 -4.82
CA ASP A 86 10.92 3.94 -5.63
C ASP A 86 11.64 2.64 -5.28
N ALA A 87 10.94 1.52 -5.45
CA ALA A 87 11.48 0.17 -5.33
C ALA A 87 10.96 -0.66 -6.51
N PRO A 88 11.75 -1.58 -7.08
CA PRO A 88 11.30 -2.41 -8.18
C PRO A 88 10.10 -3.26 -7.79
N LEU A 89 8.94 -3.09 -8.44
CA LEU A 89 7.71 -3.82 -8.09
C LEU A 89 7.93 -5.35 -8.11
N GLU A 90 8.78 -5.85 -9.01
CA GLU A 90 9.07 -7.29 -9.11
C GLU A 90 9.68 -7.90 -7.84
N MET A 91 10.29 -7.10 -6.96
CA MET A 91 10.89 -7.59 -5.72
C MET A 91 9.84 -8.24 -4.80
N PHE A 92 8.58 -7.79 -4.86
CA PHE A 92 7.52 -8.27 -3.98
C PHE A 92 6.93 -9.62 -4.40
N ILE A 93 7.40 -10.21 -5.50
CA ILE A 93 7.03 -11.56 -5.95
C ILE A 93 8.26 -12.47 -6.10
N LYS A 94 9.34 -12.11 -5.40
CA LYS A 94 10.59 -12.86 -5.32
C LYS A 94 10.88 -13.21 -3.87
N ASP A 95 11.57 -14.32 -3.64
CA ASP A 95 11.91 -14.78 -2.27
C ASP A 95 13.29 -14.26 -1.81
N GLU A 96 13.91 -13.37 -2.58
CA GLU A 96 15.19 -12.78 -2.23
C GLU A 96 15.01 -11.58 -1.27
N ASN A 97 15.83 -11.51 -0.23
CA ASN A 97 15.79 -10.45 0.80
C ASN A 97 14.41 -10.28 1.48
N ARG A 98 13.66 -11.39 1.53
CA ARG A 98 12.36 -11.49 2.19
C ARG A 98 12.46 -12.28 3.48
N ARG A 99 11.79 -11.81 4.52
CA ARG A 99 11.52 -12.56 5.75
C ARG A 99 10.01 -12.68 5.95
N ALA A 100 9.58 -13.68 6.69
CA ALA A 100 8.18 -13.84 7.08
C ALA A 100 8.06 -14.30 8.53
N GLU A 101 7.01 -13.84 9.19
CA GLU A 101 6.61 -14.29 10.53
C GLU A 101 5.16 -14.75 10.50
N GLU A 102 4.89 -15.95 11.01
CA GLU A 102 3.52 -16.36 11.31
C GLU A 102 3.06 -15.66 12.59
N ARG A 103 1.87 -15.07 12.54
CA ARG A 103 1.19 -14.45 13.67
C ARG A 103 -0.21 -14.99 13.79
N GLU A 104 -0.80 -14.79 14.96
CA GLU A 104 -2.19 -15.17 15.22
C GLU A 104 -3.00 -13.92 15.57
N TRP A 105 -4.21 -13.81 15.01
CA TRP A 105 -5.15 -12.75 15.32
C TRP A 105 -6.57 -13.32 15.35
N MET A 106 -7.26 -13.14 16.48
CA MET A 106 -8.60 -13.70 16.74
C MET A 106 -8.70 -15.20 16.41
N GLY A 107 -7.67 -15.99 16.75
CA GLY A 107 -7.61 -17.43 16.48
C GLY A 107 -7.31 -17.81 15.03
N ASN A 108 -7.03 -16.84 14.14
CA ASN A 108 -6.63 -17.10 12.77
C ASN A 108 -5.14 -16.81 12.60
N LYS A 109 -4.41 -17.78 12.07
CA LYS A 109 -3.00 -17.59 11.70
C LYS A 109 -2.90 -16.81 10.40
N TYR A 110 -1.95 -15.90 10.32
CA TYR A 110 -1.62 -15.14 9.13
C TYR A 110 -0.11 -14.90 9.04
N ILE A 111 0.40 -14.64 7.84
CA ILE A 111 1.82 -14.37 7.62
C ILE A 111 2.01 -12.87 7.42
N ILE A 112 2.97 -12.31 8.17
CA ILE A 112 3.48 -10.96 7.92
C ILE A 112 4.76 -11.08 7.11
N HIS A 113 4.80 -10.39 5.97
CA HIS A 113 5.97 -10.32 5.11
C HIS A 113 6.81 -9.07 5.42
N PHE A 114 8.12 -9.23 5.29
CA PHE A 114 9.13 -8.20 5.45
C PHE A 114 10.06 -8.25 4.24
N PHE A 115 10.28 -7.11 3.60
CA PHE A 115 11.21 -6.95 2.49
C PHE A 115 12.23 -5.88 2.86
N ASP A 116 13.48 -6.28 2.88
CA ASP A 116 14.60 -5.36 3.10
C ASP A 116 15.00 -4.76 1.75
N TYR A 117 14.92 -3.44 1.62
CA TYR A 117 15.30 -2.69 0.41
C TYR A 117 16.41 -1.69 0.72
N GLU A 118 17.50 -1.76 -0.04
CA GLU A 118 18.66 -0.90 0.13
C GLU A 118 18.88 -0.03 -1.11
N THR A 119 19.01 1.27 -0.89
CA THR A 119 19.54 2.22 -1.85
C THR A 119 20.96 2.61 -1.44
N GLU A 120 21.69 3.34 -2.28
CA GLU A 120 23.10 3.70 -2.02
C GLU A 120 23.35 4.33 -0.64
N ASN A 121 22.34 5.00 -0.04
CA ASN A 121 22.49 5.75 1.20
C ASN A 121 21.50 5.37 2.31
N LYS A 122 20.54 4.48 2.05
CA LYS A 122 19.45 4.19 3.01
C LYS A 122 18.98 2.74 2.92
N LYS A 123 18.55 2.20 4.06
CA LYS A 123 17.86 0.92 4.18
C LYS A 123 16.41 1.17 4.58
N PHE A 124 15.50 0.51 3.88
CA PHE A 124 14.07 0.58 4.08
C PHE A 124 13.53 -0.81 4.40
N LEU A 125 12.67 -0.88 5.41
CA LEU A 125 11.94 -2.10 5.74
C LEU A 125 10.49 -1.93 5.29
N ILE A 126 10.09 -2.71 4.29
CA ILE A 126 8.73 -2.70 3.75
C ILE A 126 8.01 -3.92 4.33
N TRP A 127 6.96 -3.71 5.12
CA TRP A 127 6.34 -4.79 5.87
C TRP A 127 4.84 -4.56 6.11
N GLY A 128 4.18 -5.55 6.70
CA GLY A 128 2.78 -5.45 7.12
C GLY A 128 1.81 -5.23 5.96
N LEU A 129 0.85 -4.31 6.14
CA LEU A 129 -0.18 -4.03 5.15
C LEU A 129 0.42 -3.53 3.82
N THR A 130 1.41 -2.64 3.88
CA THR A 130 2.11 -2.12 2.69
C THR A 130 2.72 -3.26 1.88
N ALA A 131 3.41 -4.20 2.52
CA ALA A 131 3.97 -5.37 1.84
C ALA A 131 2.88 -6.26 1.23
N GLY A 132 1.78 -6.52 1.94
CA GLY A 132 0.65 -7.30 1.42
C GLY A 132 0.03 -6.68 0.16
N ILE A 133 -0.18 -5.37 0.17
CA ILE A 133 -0.68 -4.63 -1.01
C ILE A 133 0.31 -4.73 -2.18
N LEU A 134 1.60 -4.57 -1.92
CA LEU A 134 2.64 -4.63 -2.96
C LEU A 134 2.82 -6.02 -3.56
N ILE A 135 2.74 -7.10 -2.76
CA ILE A 135 2.73 -8.49 -3.26
C ILE A 135 1.54 -8.69 -4.21
N ARG A 136 0.35 -8.24 -3.80
CA ARG A 136 -0.86 -8.37 -4.62
C ARG A 136 -0.76 -7.56 -5.92
N ALA A 137 -0.34 -6.31 -5.83
CA ALA A 137 -0.16 -5.44 -6.99
C ALA A 137 0.87 -6.03 -7.97
N ALA A 138 2.02 -6.49 -7.48
CA ALA A 138 3.01 -7.16 -8.30
C ALA A 138 2.46 -8.42 -8.95
N SER A 139 1.68 -9.23 -8.22
CA SER A 139 1.10 -10.46 -8.75
C SER A 139 0.11 -10.20 -9.90
N VAL A 140 -0.69 -9.13 -9.78
CA VAL A 140 -1.62 -8.69 -10.84
C VAL A 140 -0.85 -8.14 -12.05
N VAL A 141 0.12 -7.25 -11.82
CA VAL A 141 0.87 -6.59 -12.90
C VAL A 141 1.73 -7.58 -13.69
N TYR A 142 2.44 -8.48 -13.01
CA TYR A 142 3.30 -9.49 -13.66
C TYR A 142 2.55 -10.77 -14.04
N GLN A 143 1.26 -10.89 -13.70
CA GLN A 143 0.45 -12.09 -13.91
C GLN A 143 1.12 -13.36 -13.37
N ARG A 144 1.78 -13.25 -12.21
CA ARG A 144 2.59 -14.30 -11.59
C ARG A 144 2.32 -14.34 -10.09
N GLN A 145 2.11 -15.52 -9.54
CA GLN A 145 2.01 -15.70 -8.09
C GLN A 145 3.41 -15.71 -7.46
N PRO A 146 3.57 -15.20 -6.22
CA PRO A 146 4.84 -15.30 -5.52
C PRO A 146 5.19 -16.77 -5.23
N PRO A 147 6.48 -17.12 -5.12
CA PRO A 147 6.92 -18.47 -4.78
C PRO A 147 6.77 -18.80 -3.27
N PHE A 148 6.07 -17.96 -2.50
CA PHE A 148 5.90 -18.09 -1.06
C PHE A 148 4.42 -17.99 -0.67
N LEU A 149 4.10 -18.49 0.51
CA LEU A 149 2.73 -18.46 1.04
C LEU A 149 2.38 -17.06 1.55
N GLU A 150 1.30 -16.48 1.06
CA GLU A 150 0.83 -15.14 1.47
C GLU A 150 -0.07 -15.13 2.70
N GLN A 151 -0.57 -16.30 3.14
CA GLN A 151 -1.57 -16.53 4.22
C GLN A 151 -2.12 -15.25 4.85
N ASN A 152 -3.01 -14.58 4.11
CA ASN A 152 -3.49 -13.26 4.48
C ASN A 152 -4.41 -13.35 5.71
N PRO A 153 -4.41 -12.32 6.56
CA PRO A 153 -5.32 -12.25 7.71
C PRO A 153 -6.77 -12.34 7.24
N VAL A 154 -7.50 -13.32 7.78
CA VAL A 154 -8.95 -13.44 7.60
C VAL A 154 -9.62 -12.47 8.55
N PHE A 155 -9.70 -11.21 8.16
CA PHE A 155 -10.47 -10.24 8.89
C PHE A 155 -11.95 -10.47 8.63
N LYS A 156 -12.63 -11.20 9.52
CA LYS A 156 -14.10 -11.31 9.50
C LYS A 156 -14.67 -9.93 9.80
N VAL A 157 -15.18 -9.24 8.79
CA VAL A 157 -16.11 -8.13 9.01
C VAL A 157 -17.35 -8.76 9.65
N PRO A 158 -17.84 -8.30 10.82
CA PRO A 158 -19.12 -8.73 11.33
C PRO A 158 -20.16 -8.51 10.22
N GLY A 159 -20.85 -9.58 9.81
CA GLY A 159 -21.94 -9.47 8.86
C GLY A 159 -22.92 -8.41 9.37
N THR A 160 -23.19 -7.41 8.54
CA THR A 160 -24.03 -6.23 8.81
C THR A 160 -23.57 -5.35 9.98
N VAL A 161 -22.79 -4.31 9.67
CA VAL A 161 -22.70 -3.12 10.53
C VAL A 161 -24.02 -2.36 10.41
N ASN A 162 -24.91 -2.53 11.39
CA ASN A 162 -26.03 -1.62 11.58
C ASN A 162 -25.57 -0.46 12.47
N LYS A 163 -26.22 0.71 12.38
CA LYS A 163 -25.82 1.99 13.01
C LYS A 163 -25.56 1.93 14.53
N ASP A 164 -26.01 0.87 15.20
CA ASP A 164 -25.86 0.67 16.64
C ASP A 164 -24.67 -0.24 17.02
N THR A 165 -23.80 -0.61 16.08
CA THR A 165 -22.66 -1.48 16.37
C THR A 165 -21.52 -0.67 16.99
N MET A 166 -21.41 -0.66 18.32
CA MET A 166 -20.19 -0.22 18.99
C MET A 166 -19.15 -1.34 18.92
N LEU A 167 -17.96 -1.00 18.42
CA LEU A 167 -16.77 -1.87 18.53
C LEU A 167 -16.31 -1.88 20.00
N PRO A 168 -15.81 -3.03 20.50
CA PRO A 168 -15.36 -3.19 21.88
C PRO A 168 -14.18 -2.29 22.25
#